data_AF-A0A7W0X6T6-F1
#
_entry.id   AF-A0A7W0X6T6-F1
#
_cell.length_a   1.000
_cell.length_b   1.000
_cell.length_c   1.000
_cell.angle_alpha   90.00
_cell.angle_beta   90.00
_cell.angle_gamma   90.00
#
_symmetry.space_group_name_H-M   'P 1'
#
loop_
_entity.id
_entity.type
_entity.pdbx_description
1 polymer ?
#
loop_
_entity_poly.entity_id
_entity_poly.type
_entity_poly.pdbx_seq_one_letter_code
_entity_poly.pdbx_strand_id
1 'polypeptide(L)' 'MIRYGFNIRTRMGQRVENIMIMAATQSDAERRLRQMYHHCDIVDCREQAVPRRVDTLDLESLISLISAAAPSMQKAGTH' A
#
# COMPACT_ATOMS: atom_id res chain seq x y z
N MET A 1 6.62 4.08 -1.08
CA MET A 1 6.03 4.25 -2.42
C MET A 1 4.52 4.28 -2.24
N ILE A 2 3.90 5.33 -2.75
CA ILE A 2 2.50 5.72 -2.51
C ILE A 2 1.79 5.67 -3.87
N ARG A 3 0.51 5.28 -3.88
CA ARG A 3 -0.30 5.28 -5.11
C ARG A 3 -1.02 6.61 -5.22
N TYR A 4 -0.78 7.33 -6.31
CA TYR A 4 -1.48 8.57 -6.63
C TYR A 4 -2.47 8.30 -7.76
N GLY A 5 -3.74 8.56 -7.51
CA GLY A 5 -4.82 8.55 -8.50
C GLY A 5 -5.00 9.95 -9.08
N PHE A 6 -5.05 10.07 -10.41
CA PHE A 6 -5.27 11.32 -11.12
C PHE A 6 -6.48 11.24 -12.04
N ASN A 7 -7.24 12.32 -12.05
CA ASN A 7 -8.16 12.66 -13.14
C ASN A 7 -7.61 13.90 -13.83
N ILE A 8 -7.52 13.86 -15.16
CA ILE A 8 -6.94 14.95 -15.95
C ILE A 8 -7.86 15.36 -17.09
N ARG A 9 -7.59 16.56 -17.61
CA ARG A 9 -8.04 16.99 -18.93
C ARG A 9 -6.81 17.15 -19.83
N THR A 10 -6.82 16.50 -20.98
CA THR A 10 -5.75 16.67 -21.97
C THR A 10 -5.85 18.04 -22.62
N ARG A 11 -4.77 18.48 -23.29
CA ARG A 11 -4.77 19.73 -24.06
C ARG A 11 -5.89 19.84 -25.09
N MET A 12 -6.34 18.71 -25.64
CA MET A 12 -7.43 18.65 -26.62
C MET A 12 -8.83 18.66 -25.95
N GLY A 13 -8.89 18.83 -24.63
CA GLY A 13 -10.13 18.89 -23.86
C GLY A 13 -10.71 17.54 -23.46
N GLN A 14 -10.09 16.42 -23.87
CA GLN A 14 -10.51 15.06 -23.49
C GLN A 14 -10.26 14.82 -22.01
N ARG A 15 -11.25 14.25 -21.32
CA ARG A 15 -11.13 13.83 -19.92
C ARG A 15 -10.58 12.41 -19.84
N VAL A 16 -9.59 12.20 -18.98
CA VAL A 16 -9.00 10.89 -18.70
C VAL A 16 -9.03 10.69 -17.19
N GLU A 17 -9.62 9.60 -16.74
CA GLU A 17 -9.89 9.34 -15.33
C GLU A 17 -9.14 8.10 -14.84
N ASN A 18 -9.00 8.00 -13.52
CA ASN A 18 -8.44 6.84 -12.83
C ASN A 18 -7.01 6.48 -13.26
N ILE A 19 -6.19 7.47 -13.63
CA ILE A 19 -4.77 7.26 -13.90
C ILE A 19 -4.07 6.97 -12.57
N MET A 20 -3.33 5.87 -12.48
CA MET A 20 -2.73 5.43 -11.23
C MET A 20 -1.21 5.39 -11.37
N ILE A 21 -0.50 6.18 -10.57
CA ILE A 21 0.96 6.28 -10.59
C ILE A 21 1.53 5.98 -9.21
N MET A 22 2.46 5.03 -9.14
CA MET A 22 3.23 4.78 -7.93
C MET A 22 4.45 5.69 -7.88
N ALA A 23 4.62 6.47 -6.80
CA ALA A 23 5.75 7.38 -6.62
C ALA A 23 6.16 7.55 -5.16
N ALA A 24 7.30 8.20 -4.91
CA ALA A 24 7.70 8.57 -3.54
C ALA A 24 6.91 9.79 -3.04
N THR A 25 6.72 10.78 -3.91
CA THR A 25 6.01 12.03 -3.62
C THR A 25 4.97 12.34 -4.70
N GLN A 26 4.02 13.22 -4.40
CA GLN A 26 3.04 13.71 -5.38
C GLN A 26 3.75 14.41 -6.55
N SER A 27 4.77 15.23 -6.27
CA SER A 27 5.55 15.94 -7.29
C SER A 27 6.21 14.99 -8.30
N ASP A 28 6.72 13.85 -7.83
CA ASP A 28 7.27 12.81 -8.71
C ASP A 28 6.18 12.15 -9.56
N ALA A 29 5.01 11.90 -8.96
CA ALA A 29 3.87 11.34 -9.65
C ALA A 29 3.35 12.29 -10.75
N GLU A 30 3.24 13.58 -10.45
CA GLU A 30 2.85 14.61 -11.43
C GLU A 30 3.87 14.76 -12.55
N ARG A 31 5.17 14.71 -12.23
CA ARG A 31 6.22 14.74 -13.26
C ARG A 31 6.05 13.58 -14.24
N ARG A 32 5.82 12.36 -13.73
CA ARG A 32 5.54 11.17 -14.55
C ARG A 32 4.23 11.32 -15.34
N LEU A 33 3.19 11.86 -14.72
CA LEU A 33 1.91 12.14 -15.39
C LEU A 33 2.12 13.06 -16.60
N ARG A 34 2.88 14.15 -16.43
CA ARG A 34 3.17 15.13 -17.49
C ARG A 34 4.14 14.61 -18.56
N GLN A 35 4.86 13.52 -18.30
CA GLN A 35 5.63 12.81 -19.32
C GLN A 35 4.72 11.96 -20.23
N MET A 36 3.63 11.40 -19.70
CA MET A 36 2.68 10.60 -20.50
C MET A 36 1.61 11.47 -21.17
N TYR A 37 1.11 12.48 -20.46
CA TYR A 37 0.07 13.41 -20.90
C TYR A 37 0.61 14.84 -20.89
N HIS A 38 1.32 15.20 -21.96
CA HIS A 38 1.89 16.54 -22.08
C HIS A 38 0.82 17.63 -22.04
N HIS A 39 1.11 18.71 -21.31
CA HIS A 39 0.21 19.86 -21.16
C HIS A 39 -1.20 19.47 -20.68
N CYS A 40 -1.32 18.47 -19.80
CA CYS A 40 -2.60 18.16 -19.15
C CYS A 40 -2.88 19.08 -17.96
N ASP A 41 -4.16 19.35 -17.74
CA ASP A 41 -4.66 19.96 -16.51
C ASP A 41 -5.09 18.86 -15.54
N ILE A 42 -4.60 18.93 -14.31
CA ILE A 42 -4.99 17.98 -13.25
C ILE A 42 -6.31 18.47 -12.65
N VAL A 43 -7.35 17.65 -12.74
CA VAL A 43 -8.69 17.95 -12.23
C VAL A 43 -8.86 17.43 -10.80
N ASP A 44 -8.33 16.24 -10.52
CA ASP A 44 -8.33 15.64 -9.18
C ASP A 44 -7.05 14.85 -8.96
N CYS A 45 -6.55 14.86 -7.72
CA CYS A 45 -5.39 14.08 -7.28
C CYS A 45 -5.70 13.47 -5.92
N ARG A 46 -5.62 12.15 -5.84
CA ARG A 46 -5.89 11.40 -4.60
C ARG A 46 -4.70 10.55 -4.23
N GLU A 47 -4.21 10.77 -3.02
CA GLU A 47 -3.23 9.89 -2.42
C GLU A 47 -3.91 8.66 -1.82
N GLN A 48 -3.43 7.48 -2.20
CA GLN A 48 -3.83 6.21 -1.61
C GLN A 48 -2.58 5.54 -1.04
N ALA A 49 -2.50 5.50 0.28
CA ALA A 49 -1.51 4.67 0.95
C ALA A 49 -1.75 3.23 0.51
N VAL A 50 -0.79 2.64 -0.21
CA VAL A 50 -0.85 1.21 -0.51
C VAL A 50 -0.55 0.51 0.80
N PRO A 51 -1.49 -0.26 1.38
CA PRO A 51 -1.17 -1.11 2.51
C PRO A 51 -0.07 -2.02 2.00
N ARG A 52 1.15 -1.87 2.54
CA ARG A 52 2.09 -2.97 2.45
C ARG A 52 1.35 -4.13 3.07
N ARG A 53 1.27 -5.27 2.38
CA ARG A 53 1.03 -6.53 3.07
C ARG A 53 2.17 -6.66 4.07
N VAL A 54 1.96 -6.06 5.24
CA VAL A 54 2.52 -6.60 6.43
C VAL A 54 1.74 -7.89 6.52
N ASP A 55 2.41 -9.01 6.29
CA ASP A 55 1.99 -10.27 6.89
C ASP A 55 2.07 -10.04 8.41
N THR A 56 1.15 -9.22 8.93
CA THR A 56 0.80 -9.25 10.33
C THR A 56 0.17 -10.62 10.44
N LEU A 57 0.99 -11.61 10.77
CA LEU A 57 0.55 -12.58 11.75
C LEU A 57 -0.16 -11.75 12.81
N ASP A 58 -1.48 -11.85 12.77
CA ASP A 58 -2.38 -11.16 13.67
C ASP A 58 -1.84 -11.35 15.10
N LEU A 59 -1.96 -10.34 15.96
CA LEU A 59 -1.37 -10.39 17.30
C LEU A 59 -1.83 -11.67 18.02
N GLU A 60 -3.10 -12.06 17.82
CA GLU A 60 -3.68 -13.29 18.33
C GLU A 60 -3.00 -14.56 17.78
N SER A 61 -2.64 -14.54 16.49
CA SER A 61 -1.92 -15.66 15.84
C SER A 61 -0.49 -15.80 16.36
N LEU A 62 0.21 -14.69 16.65
CA LEU A 62 1.54 -14.72 17.29
C LEU A 62 1.47 -15.22 18.73
N ILE A 63 0.47 -14.80 19.50
CA ILE A 63 0.27 -15.25 20.89
C ILE A 63 0.01 -16.77 20.93
N SER A 64 -0.77 -17.29 19.98
CA SER A 64 -1.06 -18.72 19.87
C SER A 64 0.20 -19.55 19.56
N LEU A 65 1.04 -19.08 18.63
CA LEU A 65 2.32 -19.72 18.27
C LEU A 65 3.30 -19.83 19.45
N ILE A 66 3.42 -18.77 20.26
CA ILE A 66 4.29 -18.76 21.44
C ILE A 66 3.75 -19.70 22.53
N SER A 67 2.44 -19.71 22.72
CA SER A 67 1.78 -20.55 23.74
C SER A 67 1.89 -22.05 23.43
N ALA A 68 1.94 -22.41 22.14
CA ALA A 68 2.13 -23.79 21.71
C ALA A 68 3.57 -24.32 21.87
N ALA A 69 4.55 -23.44 22.13
CA ALA A 69 5.97 -23.79 22.19
C ALA A 69 6.47 -24.24 23.59
N ALA A 70 5.59 -24.37 24.59
CA ALA A 70 5.98 -24.85 25.92
C ALA A 70 5.78 -26.38 26.04
N PRO A 71 6.83 -27.22 25.92
CA PRO A 71 6.72 -28.63 26.25
C PRO A 71 6.57 -28.80 27.77
N SER A 72 5.44 -29.35 28.20
CA SER A 72 5.23 -29.80 29.57
C SER A 72 6.13 -31.00 29.87
N MET A 73 7.32 -30.75 30.43
CA MET A 73 8.14 -31.78 31.05
C MET A 73 7.55 -32.14 32.41
N GLN A 74 6.53 -32.99 32.43
CA GLN A 74 6.04 -33.61 33.67
C GLN A 74 6.98 -34.76 34.05
N LYS A 75 7.83 -34.46 35.03
CA LYS A 75 8.71 -35.40 35.72
C LYS A 75 7.86 -36.38 36.53
N ALA A 76 7.73 -37.62 36.07
CA ALA A 76 7.16 -38.70 36.86
C ALA A 76 8.20 -39.16 37.91
N GLY A 77 8.02 -38.73 39.15
CA GLY A 77 8.72 -39.25 40.31
C GLY A 77 7.71 -39.92 41.24
N THR A 78 7.74 -41.24 41.32
CA THR A 78 6.96 -42.04 42.27
C THR A 78 7.89 -42.46 43.41
N HIS A 79 7.52 -42.13 44.64
CA HIS A 79 8.07 -42.73 45.88
C HIS A 79 6.96 -43.55 46.54
#